data_AF-A0A2V4H471-F1
#
_entry.id   AF-A0A2V4H471-F1
#
_cell.length_a   1.000
_cell.length_b   1.000
_cell.length_c   1.000
_cell.angle_alpha   90.00
_cell.angle_beta   90.00
_cell.angle_gamma   90.00
#
_symmetry.space_group_name_H-M   'P 1'
#
loop_
_entity.id
_entity.type
_entity.pdbx_description
1 polymer ?
#
loop_
_entity_poly.entity_id
_entity_poly.type
_entity_poly.pdbx_seq_one_letter_code
_entity_poly.pdbx_strand_id
1 'polypeptide(L)'
;MENEANGASASGRRLGAAALGLLHSHIELFGIELQEQKGRTLSLLLFAGLALVFALLLLTALSGLLLVLLWDSYRLAGIIGLCVFYGIAALYCGLRLKAAVFDESSPFGATLEELAKDRERLLP
;
A
#
# COMPACT_ATOMS: atom_id res chain seq x y z
N MET A 1 -57.98 -14.22 -8.86
CA MET A 1 -57.03 -13.11 -8.65
C MET A 1 -55.59 -13.66 -8.58
N GLU A 2 -55.16 -14.50 -9.53
CA GLU A 2 -53.98 -15.37 -9.35
C GLU A 2 -52.83 -15.13 -10.35
N ASN A 3 -52.90 -14.11 -11.22
CA ASN A 3 -51.93 -13.95 -12.31
C ASN A 3 -50.83 -12.89 -12.07
N GLU A 4 -50.83 -12.15 -10.95
CA GLU A 4 -49.84 -11.09 -10.71
C GLU A 4 -48.60 -11.56 -9.91
N ALA A 5 -48.71 -12.67 -9.16
CA ALA A 5 -47.62 -13.18 -8.33
C ALA A 5 -46.50 -13.89 -9.12
N ASN A 6 -46.78 -14.36 -10.35
CA ASN A 6 -45.81 -15.12 -11.14
C ASN A 6 -44.89 -14.23 -12.01
N GLY A 7 -45.28 -12.98 -12.28
CA GLY A 7 -44.46 -12.04 -13.05
C GLY A 7 -43.30 -11.43 -12.25
N ALA A 8 -43.50 -11.21 -10.95
CA ALA A 8 -42.49 -10.64 -10.07
C ALA A 8 -41.31 -11.59 -9.82
N SER A 9 -41.57 -12.89 -9.67
CA SER A 9 -40.53 -13.91 -9.47
C SER A 9 -39.66 -14.14 -10.71
N ALA A 10 -40.24 -14.04 -11.91
CA ALA A 10 -39.52 -14.14 -13.17
C ALA A 10 -38.62 -12.92 -13.45
N SER A 11 -39.07 -11.71 -13.06
CA SER A 11 -38.29 -10.48 -13.19
C SER A 11 -37.07 -10.45 -12.28
N GLY A 12 -37.22 -10.88 -11.01
CA GLY A 12 -36.11 -10.97 -10.05
C GLY A 12 -35.02 -11.95 -10.49
N ARG A 13 -35.40 -13.08 -11.11
CA ARG A 13 -34.45 -14.08 -11.60
C ARG A 13 -33.64 -13.60 -12.82
N ARG A 14 -34.24 -12.77 -13.68
CA ARG A 14 -33.57 -12.16 -14.84
C ARG A 14 -32.64 -11.02 -14.45
N LEU A 15 -33.04 -10.21 -13.46
CA LEU A 15 -32.19 -9.17 -12.88
C LEU A 15 -30.99 -9.78 -12.14
N GLY A 16 -31.17 -10.86 -11.39
CA GLY A 16 -30.08 -11.59 -10.74
C GLY A 16 -29.09 -12.19 -11.73
N ALA A 17 -29.56 -12.74 -12.86
CA ALA A 17 -28.70 -13.26 -13.91
C ALA A 17 -27.91 -12.14 -14.64
N ALA A 18 -28.52 -10.97 -14.85
CA ALA A 18 -27.86 -9.81 -15.44
C ALA A 18 -26.81 -9.20 -14.50
N ALA A 19 -27.11 -9.11 -13.20
CA ALA A 19 -26.17 -8.63 -12.19
C ALA A 19 -24.96 -9.58 -12.04
N LEU A 20 -25.18 -10.90 -12.04
CA LEU A 20 -24.10 -11.89 -12.03
C LEU A 20 -23.26 -11.84 -13.30
N GLY A 21 -23.88 -11.63 -14.48
CA GLY A 21 -23.16 -11.45 -15.74
C GLY A 21 -22.30 -10.19 -15.77
N LEU A 22 -22.80 -9.07 -15.25
CA LEU A 22 -22.05 -7.82 -15.11
C LEU A 22 -20.90 -7.97 -14.10
N LEU A 23 -21.15 -8.58 -12.94
CA LEU A 23 -20.13 -8.82 -11.93
C LEU A 23 -18.99 -9.70 -12.48
N HIS A 24 -19.33 -10.72 -13.27
CA HIS A 24 -18.35 -11.61 -13.88
C HIS A 24 -17.43 -10.87 -14.87
N SER A 25 -18.01 -10.04 -15.76
CA SER A 25 -17.21 -9.24 -16.70
C SER A 25 -16.35 -8.19 -16.00
N HIS A 26 -16.83 -7.57 -14.92
CA HIS A 26 -16.02 -6.59 -14.18
C HIS A 26 -14.90 -7.24 -13.37
N ILE A 27 -15.11 -8.43 -12.78
CA ILE A 27 -14.06 -9.17 -12.06
C ILE A 27 -12.96 -9.65 -13.03
N GLU A 28 -13.35 -10.10 -14.22
CA GLU A 28 -12.42 -10.49 -15.27
C GLU A 28 -11.59 -9.29 -15.74
N LEU A 29 -12.25 -8.14 -15.99
CA LEU A 29 -11.57 -6.89 -16.37
C LEU A 29 -10.64 -6.37 -15.25
N PHE A 30 -11.12 -6.32 -14.00
CA PHE A 30 -10.31 -5.93 -12.83
C PHE A 30 -9.09 -6.84 -12.65
N GLY A 31 -9.24 -8.14 -12.90
CA GLY A 31 -8.15 -9.10 -12.84
C GLY A 31 -7.08 -8.83 -13.90
N ILE A 32 -7.49 -8.46 -15.10
CA ILE A 32 -6.60 -8.13 -16.23
C ILE A 32 -5.88 -6.80 -15.96
N GLU A 33 -6.59 -5.76 -15.51
CA GLU A 33 -6.02 -4.45 -15.16
C GLU A 33 -5.05 -4.54 -13.96
N LEU A 34 -5.37 -5.39 -12.96
CA LEU A 34 -4.46 -5.70 -11.86
C LEU A 34 -3.20 -6.40 -12.33
N GLN A 35 -3.30 -7.33 -13.30
CA GLN A 35 -2.13 -8.01 -13.86
C GLN A 35 -1.26 -7.07 -14.71
N GLU A 36 -1.88 -6.19 -15.48
CA GLU A 36 -1.19 -5.24 -16.34
C GLU A 36 -0.43 -4.17 -15.53
N GLN A 37 -0.99 -3.73 -14.39
CA GLN A 37 -0.28 -2.87 -13.45
C GLN A 37 0.76 -3.62 -12.59
N LYS A 38 0.59 -4.93 -12.34
CA LYS A 38 1.50 -5.71 -11.47
C LYS A 38 2.90 -5.87 -12.05
N GLY A 39 3.03 -6.15 -13.35
CA GLY A 39 4.32 -6.50 -13.94
C GLY A 39 5.34 -5.35 -13.87
N ARG A 40 4.93 -4.15 -14.29
CA ARG A 40 5.80 -2.96 -14.27
C ARG A 40 6.04 -2.44 -12.86
N THR A 41 5.01 -2.45 -12.01
CA THR A 41 5.12 -2.01 -10.61
C THR A 41 6.01 -2.95 -9.80
N LEU A 42 5.90 -4.27 -9.99
CA LEU A 42 6.74 -5.24 -9.30
C LEU A 42 8.21 -5.09 -9.69
N SER A 43 8.51 -4.93 -10.99
CA SER A 43 9.88 -4.68 -11.46
C SER A 43 10.47 -3.40 -10.84
N LEU A 44 9.70 -2.30 -10.83
CA LEU A 44 10.12 -1.05 -10.19
C LEU A 44 10.34 -1.21 -8.68
N LEU A 45 9.47 -1.95 -7.98
CA LEU A 45 9.64 -2.23 -6.55
C LEU A 45 10.88 -3.10 -6.29
N LEU A 46 11.18 -4.07 -7.15
CA LEU A 46 12.39 -4.88 -7.05
C LEU A 46 13.65 -4.04 -7.24
N PHE A 47 13.70 -3.20 -8.29
CA PHE A 47 14.82 -2.28 -8.49
C PHE A 47 14.94 -1.25 -7.37
N ALA A 48 13.83 -0.71 -6.86
CA ALA A 48 13.82 0.21 -5.73
C ALA A 48 14.33 -0.48 -4.44
N GLY A 49 13.91 -1.71 -4.18
CA GLY A 49 14.39 -2.51 -3.05
C GLY A 49 15.88 -2.83 -3.17
N LEU A 50 16.34 -3.24 -4.37
CA LEU A 50 17.75 -3.50 -4.62
C LEU A 50 18.60 -2.23 -4.46
N ALA A 51 18.14 -1.11 -5.01
CA ALA A 51 18.79 0.19 -4.83
C ALA A 51 18.87 0.59 -3.36
N LEU A 52 17.79 0.37 -2.58
CA LEU A 52 17.78 0.60 -1.14
C LEU A 52 18.81 -0.27 -0.42
N VAL A 53 18.92 -1.56 -0.75
CA VAL A 53 19.91 -2.47 -0.17
C VAL A 53 21.34 -1.98 -0.47
N PHE A 54 21.65 -1.66 -1.72
CA PHE A 54 22.97 -1.14 -2.09
C PHE A 54 23.27 0.21 -1.40
N ALA A 55 22.28 1.09 -1.27
CA ALA A 55 22.44 2.34 -0.53
C ALA A 55 22.77 2.10 0.95
N LEU A 56 22.11 1.15 1.61
CA LEU A 56 22.38 0.77 3.00
C LEU A 56 23.78 0.16 3.18
N LEU A 57 24.21 -0.71 2.25
CA LEU A 57 25.56 -1.27 2.24
C LEU A 57 26.62 -0.17 2.07
N LEU A 58 26.43 0.73 1.11
CA LEU A 58 27.32 1.87 0.88
C LEU A 58 27.39 2.77 2.12
N LEU A 59 26.26 3.10 2.72
CA LEU A 59 26.18 3.92 3.93
C LEU A 59 26.94 3.29 5.11
N THR A 60 26.82 1.97 5.26
CA THR A 60 27.57 1.19 6.26
C THR A 60 29.07 1.23 5.97
N ALA A 61 29.49 1.04 4.72
CA ALA A 61 30.88 1.12 4.31
C ALA A 61 31.47 2.52 4.53
N LEU A 62 30.73 3.58 4.20
CA LEU A 62 31.12 4.97 4.45
C LEU A 62 31.24 5.27 5.95
N SER A 63 30.37 4.70 6.78
CA SER A 63 30.47 4.82 8.24
C SER A 63 31.73 4.17 8.78
N GLY A 64 32.03 2.95 8.31
CA GLY A 64 33.27 2.26 8.64
C GLY A 64 34.50 3.06 8.19
N LEU A 65 34.48 3.58 6.96
CA LEU A 65 35.54 4.43 6.42
C LEU A 65 35.75 5.68 7.29
N LEU A 66 34.67 6.37 7.66
CA LEU A 66 34.72 7.53 8.54
C LEU A 66 35.34 7.18 9.89
N LEU A 67 34.95 6.05 10.49
CA LEU A 67 35.54 5.58 11.75
C LEU A 67 37.03 5.28 11.62
N VAL A 68 37.46 4.65 10.52
CA VAL A 68 38.88 4.38 10.25
C VAL A 68 39.67 5.67 10.09
N LEU A 69 39.15 6.65 9.34
CA LEU A 69 39.81 7.95 9.15
C LEU A 69 39.96 8.72 10.48
N LEU A 70 38.93 8.70 11.33
CA LEU A 70 38.93 9.42 12.60
C LEU A 70 39.54 8.60 13.74
N TRP A 71 40.01 7.37 13.49
CA TRP A 71 40.35 6.42 14.54
C TRP A 71 41.59 6.82 15.36
N ASP A 72 42.53 7.57 14.81
CA ASP A 72 43.76 7.84 15.58
C ASP A 72 43.56 8.98 16.60
N SER A 73 42.88 10.05 16.18
CA SER A 73 42.74 11.27 16.98
C SER A 73 41.34 11.50 17.56
N TYR A 74 40.28 10.97 16.94
CA TYR A 74 38.90 11.39 17.19
C TYR A 74 37.90 10.23 17.30
N ARG A 75 38.32 9.03 17.75
CA ARG A 75 37.47 7.82 17.85
C ARG A 75 36.10 8.10 18.45
N LEU A 76 36.10 8.72 19.64
CA LEU A 76 34.88 8.98 20.38
C LEU A 76 33.98 9.99 19.64
N ALA A 77 34.58 11.05 19.09
CA ALA A 77 33.83 12.06 18.34
C ALA A 77 33.22 11.49 17.05
N GLY A 78 33.94 10.60 16.35
CA GLY A 78 33.44 9.88 15.18
C GLY A 78 32.24 8.99 15.53
N ILE A 79 32.35 8.20 16.61
CA ILE A 79 31.25 7.33 17.09
C ILE A 79 30.04 8.17 17.52
N ILE A 80 30.25 9.23 18.32
CA ILE A 80 29.17 10.12 18.77
C ILE A 80 28.50 10.78 17.56
N GLY A 81 29.28 11.28 16.59
CA GLY A 81 28.76 11.89 15.37
C GLY A 81 27.86 10.94 14.58
N LEU A 82 28.30 9.69 14.39
CA LEU A 82 27.50 8.63 13.77
C LEU A 82 26.22 8.33 14.55
N CYS A 83 26.30 8.22 15.88
CA CYS A 83 25.12 8.00 16.72
C CYS A 83 24.09 9.13 16.63
N VAL A 84 24.56 10.39 16.67
CA VAL A 84 23.68 11.56 16.54
C VAL A 84 23.07 11.61 15.14
N PHE A 85 23.86 11.40 14.09
CA PHE A 85 23.39 11.39 12.71
C PHE A 85 22.31 10.33 12.48
N TYR A 86 22.56 9.08 12.87
CA TYR A 86 21.58 8.00 12.74
C TYR A 86 20.38 8.18 13.67
N GLY A 87 20.57 8.73 14.86
CA GLY A 87 19.49 9.04 15.79
C GLY A 87 18.50 10.07 15.22
N ILE A 88 19.01 11.14 14.61
CA ILE A 88 18.18 12.17 13.95
C ILE A 88 17.46 11.55 12.74
N ALA A 89 18.15 10.78 11.91
CA ALA A 89 17.55 10.10 10.76
C ALA A 89 16.42 9.14 11.19
N ALA A 90 16.66 8.34 12.24
CA ALA A 90 15.66 7.44 12.81
C ALA A 90 14.46 8.19 13.39
N LEU A 91 14.68 9.29 14.10
CA LEU A 91 13.61 10.14 14.62
C LEU A 91 12.77 10.72 13.48
N TYR A 92 13.40 11.28 12.44
CA TYR A 92 12.71 11.82 11.28
C TYR A 92 11.87 10.74 10.57
N CYS A 93 12.45 9.56 10.30
CA CYS A 93 11.73 8.44 9.73
C CYS A 93 10.57 7.98 10.62
N GLY A 94 10.78 7.91 11.94
CA GLY A 94 9.75 7.55 12.91
C GLY A 94 8.59 8.56 12.93
N LEU A 95 8.88 9.86 12.88
CA LEU A 95 7.87 10.92 12.80
C LEU A 95 7.13 10.90 11.47
N ARG A 96 7.82 10.64 10.35
CA ARG A 96 7.19 10.53 9.02
C ARG A 96 6.35 9.26 8.89
N LEU A 97 6.81 8.14 9.44
CA LEU A 97 6.05 6.90 9.50
C LEU A 97 4.83 7.06 10.42
N LYS A 98 5.01 7.68 11.59
CA LYS A 98 3.91 8.04 12.47
C LYS A 98 2.92 8.93 11.73
N ALA A 99 3.37 9.99 11.07
CA ALA A 99 2.49 10.81 10.25
C ALA A 99 1.77 9.96 9.19
N ALA A 100 2.47 9.14 8.39
CA ALA A 100 1.84 8.33 7.36
C ALA A 100 0.86 7.25 7.89
N VAL A 101 1.05 6.76 9.11
CA VAL A 101 0.18 5.74 9.74
C VAL A 101 -1.00 6.38 10.46
N PHE A 102 -0.81 7.57 11.05
CA PHE A 102 -1.84 8.30 11.82
C PHE A 102 -2.54 9.40 11.00
N ASP A 103 -2.08 9.68 9.78
CA ASP A 103 -2.79 10.48 8.79
C ASP A 103 -3.96 9.62 8.28
N GLU A 104 -5.12 9.87 8.88
CA GLU A 104 -6.39 9.13 8.76
C GLU A 104 -7.01 9.15 7.35
N SER A 105 -6.26 9.58 6.33
CA SER A 105 -6.56 9.22 4.95
C SER A 105 -6.11 7.78 4.71
N SER A 106 -6.86 6.83 5.27
CA SER A 106 -6.92 5.49 4.70
C SER A 106 -7.16 5.68 3.19
N PRO A 107 -6.27 5.25 2.29
CA PRO A 107 -6.47 5.43 0.85
C PRO A 107 -7.72 4.70 0.33
N PHE A 108 -8.34 3.87 1.18
CA PHE A 108 -9.61 3.19 0.97
C PHE A 108 -10.68 3.57 1.99
N GLY A 109 -10.45 4.57 2.86
CA GLY A 109 -11.41 4.99 3.88
C GLY A 109 -12.68 5.53 3.23
N ALA A 110 -12.51 6.47 2.30
CA ALA A 110 -13.61 6.97 1.47
C ALA A 110 -14.30 5.84 0.70
N THR A 111 -13.54 4.92 0.10
CA THR A 111 -14.08 3.80 -0.70
C THR A 111 -14.82 2.76 0.16
N LEU A 112 -14.34 2.46 1.38
CA LEU A 112 -14.98 1.54 2.32
C LEU A 112 -16.22 2.15 2.95
N GLU A 113 -16.21 3.47 3.18
CA GLU A 113 -17.37 4.21 3.67
C GLU A 113 -18.45 4.30 2.58
N GLU A 114 -18.06 4.47 1.32
CA GLU A 114 -18.97 4.37 0.17
C GLU A 114 -19.53 2.94 0.00
N LEU A 115 -18.69 1.91 0.18
CA LEU A 115 -19.12 0.50 0.17
C LEU A 115 -20.07 0.16 1.33
N ALA A 116 -19.83 0.73 2.52
CA ALA A 116 -20.70 0.54 3.68
C ALA A 116 -22.06 1.20 3.45
N LYS A 117 -22.07 2.39 2.85
CA LYS A 117 -23.29 3.15 2.53
C LYS A 117 -24.11 2.49 1.42
N ASP A 118 -23.46 1.88 0.44
CA ASP A 118 -24.14 1.07 -0.57
C ASP A 118 -24.67 -0.24 0.01
N ARG A 119 -23.97 -0.85 0.98
CA ARG A 119 -24.47 -2.03 1.70
C ARG A 119 -25.73 -1.74 2.50
N GLU A 120 -25.81 -0.59 3.16
CA GLU A 120 -27.00 -0.15 3.91
C GLU A 120 -28.18 0.20 2.99
N ARG A 121 -27.92 0.61 1.74
CA ARG A 121 -28.97 0.86 0.75
C ARG A 121 -29.45 -0.40 0.03
N LEU A 122 -28.61 -1.44 -0.02
CA LEU A 122 -28.91 -2.71 -0.69
C LEU A 122 -29.51 -3.79 0.24
N LEU A 123 -29.43 -3.61 1.57
CA LEU A 123 -30.15 -4.43 2.54
C LEU A 123 -31.35 -3.65 3.08
N PRO A 124 -32.60 -3.96 2.67
CA PRO A 124 -33.80 -3.49 3.36
C PRO A 124 -33.98 -4.15 4.74
#